data_AF-A0A7X2I6F2-F1
#
_entry.id   AF-A0A7X2I6F2-F1
#
_cell.length_a   1.000
_cell.length_b   1.000
_cell.length_c   1.000
_cell.angle_alpha   90.00
_cell.angle_beta   90.00
_cell.angle_gamma   90.00
#
_symmetry.space_group_name_H-M   'P 1'
#
loop_
_entity.id
_entity.type
_entity.pdbx_description
1 polymer ?
#
loop_
_entity_poly.entity_id
_entity_poly.type
_entity_poly.pdbx_seq_one_letter_code
_entity_poly.pdbx_strand_id
1 'polypeptide(L)'
;MPPLQGTCPCDRACKSGWLLDGGEQPSGWHMSNTGFAPASHPAARSGGAAPAAEEAMLNDWMLEAWNAAPDGILLIDPQGRILVSNSAMGLISGFSAEELRGQPVEILLPEALHAQHRGDLQQFFQQPRRHNMGQGRILWLQRKDRVQLPVDIALGSFLRKGQPLVVAFVRDVTDMRRMEERMQYQATHDTLTGLGNRWAFQQHLQECMQQAQVTGEPSALLLLDLDNFKAINDGYGHPAGDHVLQEVAKRLKAVLRSQGWLARLGGDEFAVLLPHADADVAAQWAEQILHAMQAPCAWGQVQLEFGTSIGVGLSPLDARDPPSLMRCADMAMYRAKERGRGNFVFYEESMGHAMAEKVLLSERLRLALGYGGIQLHYQPQIETATGKVCGVEALLRWTDPVLGEIPPDRFIPVAESSGLILGLGSYVLDAACRQIRAWMDQERPVRVAINLSPQQLRQHNLVDQVRAALVLHQVPAHWLELEVTESQAMQDPEHACRVLGELAELGVGLALDDFGNGHSSLAYLQFLPVRRLKLGKDFMRAGRLRDKLLGAMVQLCHALELDMVAEGVETEAQRAQLEKLGCRCYQGWLSSKAMSASQFDAWRVQHL
;
A
#
# COMPACT_ATOMS: atom_id res chain seq x y z
N MET A 1 -31.35 -3.25 44.81
CA MET A 1 -32.02 -1.95 44.56
C MET A 1 -32.11 -1.75 43.05
N PRO A 2 -33.28 -1.37 42.51
CA PRO A 2 -33.76 -1.78 41.19
C PRO A 2 -33.38 -0.80 40.04
N PRO A 3 -33.52 -1.23 38.77
CA PRO A 3 -33.41 -0.35 37.60
C PRO A 3 -34.77 0.32 37.29
N LEU A 4 -34.71 1.59 36.90
CA LEU A 4 -35.88 2.40 36.53
C LEU A 4 -36.30 2.15 35.07
N GLN A 5 -37.55 1.75 34.92
CA GLN A 5 -38.34 1.81 33.69
C GLN A 5 -38.73 3.26 33.39
N GLY A 6 -38.76 3.62 32.10
CA GLY A 6 -39.30 4.90 31.62
C GLY A 6 -39.98 4.70 30.27
N THR A 7 -41.29 4.51 30.31
CA THR A 7 -42.21 4.37 29.17
C THR A 7 -42.56 5.71 28.54
N CYS A 8 -42.58 5.74 27.21
CA CYS A 8 -43.33 6.69 26.35
C CYS A 8 -44.84 6.59 26.66
N PRO A 9 -45.66 7.66 26.51
CA PRO A 9 -46.36 7.85 25.21
C PRO A 9 -46.78 9.31 24.90
N CYS A 10 -46.77 9.70 23.62
CA CYS A 10 -47.99 10.15 22.91
C CYS A 10 -47.70 10.42 21.43
N ASP A 11 -48.71 10.06 20.65
CA ASP A 11 -48.70 9.73 19.24
C ASP A 11 -49.92 10.44 18.65
N ARG A 12 -49.78 11.18 17.53
CA ARG A 12 -50.66 11.12 16.33
C ARG A 12 -50.62 12.36 15.42
N ALA A 13 -50.40 12.03 14.14
CA ALA A 13 -51.00 12.58 12.91
C ALA A 13 -50.61 14.01 12.49
N CYS A 14 -50.48 14.38 11.21
CA CYS A 14 -51.12 13.86 9.99
C CYS A 14 -50.29 14.13 8.71
N LYS A 15 -50.79 13.56 7.59
CA LYS A 15 -50.26 13.40 6.22
C LYS A 15 -50.19 14.68 5.34
N SER A 16 -49.61 14.49 4.14
CA SER A 16 -49.55 15.33 2.90
C SER A 16 -48.36 16.30 2.87
N GLY A 17 -47.62 16.53 1.79
CA GLY A 17 -47.78 16.28 0.35
C GLY A 17 -47.19 17.50 -0.39
N TRP A 18 -46.49 17.28 -1.51
CA TRP A 18 -46.11 18.25 -2.56
C TRP A 18 -44.75 19.00 -2.55
N LEU A 19 -44.18 18.99 -3.76
CA LEU A 19 -43.40 20.03 -4.47
C LEU A 19 -41.88 20.17 -4.25
N LEU A 20 -41.14 19.75 -5.29
CA LEU A 20 -39.97 20.47 -5.78
C LEU A 20 -40.04 20.56 -7.33
N ASP A 21 -40.33 21.76 -7.83
CA ASP A 21 -39.88 22.30 -9.13
C ASP A 21 -38.34 22.29 -9.18
N GLY A 22 -37.60 22.28 -10.29
CA GLY A 22 -37.87 22.60 -11.70
C GLY A 22 -36.63 23.28 -12.30
N GLY A 23 -36.30 22.98 -13.56
CA GLY A 23 -35.27 23.66 -14.39
C GLY A 23 -33.84 23.09 -14.28
N GLU A 24 -33.04 22.86 -15.32
CA GLU A 24 -33.04 23.38 -16.69
C GLU A 24 -32.38 22.35 -17.66
N GLN A 25 -32.90 22.25 -18.88
CA GLN A 25 -32.21 21.69 -20.05
C GLN A 25 -32.00 22.79 -21.08
N PRO A 26 -30.86 22.82 -21.80
CA PRO A 26 -30.75 23.54 -23.06
C PRO A 26 -30.80 22.60 -24.28
N SER A 27 -31.64 23.01 -25.24
CA SER A 27 -31.56 22.95 -26.72
C SER A 27 -30.24 22.44 -27.34
N GLY A 28 -30.18 21.78 -28.51
CA GLY A 28 -31.03 21.79 -29.70
C GLY A 28 -30.13 21.63 -30.96
N TRP A 29 -30.73 21.65 -32.16
CA TRP A 29 -30.18 21.57 -33.54
C TRP A 29 -30.22 20.18 -34.20
N HIS A 30 -31.28 19.84 -34.93
CA HIS A 30 -31.68 20.26 -36.30
C HIS A 30 -31.05 19.39 -37.41
N MET A 31 -31.90 18.62 -38.12
CA MET A 31 -31.87 18.61 -39.59
C MET A 31 -33.29 18.59 -40.16
N SER A 32 -33.45 19.46 -41.14
CA SER A 32 -34.58 19.77 -41.99
C SER A 32 -34.96 18.64 -42.94
N ASN A 33 -36.25 18.53 -43.29
CA ASN A 33 -36.57 18.64 -44.71
C ASN A 33 -37.96 19.22 -44.97
N THR A 34 -37.96 20.02 -46.03
CA THR A 34 -38.97 20.88 -46.65
C THR A 34 -40.22 20.14 -47.11
N GLY A 35 -41.35 20.86 -47.11
CA GLY A 35 -42.65 20.35 -47.56
C GLY A 35 -42.94 20.54 -49.04
N PHE A 36 -44.02 19.88 -49.48
CA PHE A 36 -44.86 20.29 -50.61
C PHE A 36 -46.32 19.86 -50.34
N ALA A 37 -47.26 20.73 -50.73
CA ALA A 37 -48.70 20.65 -50.50
C ALA A 37 -49.42 19.68 -51.49
N PRO A 38 -50.73 19.38 -51.31
CA PRO A 38 -51.38 18.20 -51.88
C PRO A 38 -51.83 18.40 -53.33
N ALA A 39 -51.57 17.42 -54.19
CA ALA A 39 -52.13 17.35 -55.53
C ALA A 39 -53.15 16.21 -55.64
N SER A 40 -54.32 16.60 -56.12
CA SER A 40 -55.53 15.85 -56.44
C SER A 40 -55.32 14.50 -57.16
N HIS A 41 -56.11 13.50 -56.73
CA HIS A 41 -56.40 12.27 -57.47
C HIS A 41 -56.81 12.53 -58.92
N PRO A 42 -56.40 11.64 -59.84
CA PRO A 42 -57.36 11.09 -60.78
C PRO A 42 -57.36 9.56 -60.77
N ALA A 43 -58.59 9.05 -60.74
CA ALA A 43 -59.12 7.79 -61.22
C ALA A 43 -58.15 6.62 -61.51
N ALA A 44 -58.42 5.52 -60.82
CA ALA A 44 -58.00 4.16 -61.11
C ALA A 44 -58.11 3.80 -62.60
N ARG A 45 -57.04 3.20 -63.12
CA ARG A 45 -57.11 2.15 -64.14
C ARG A 45 -56.28 0.97 -63.67
N SER A 46 -56.99 -0.15 -63.52
CA SER A 46 -56.49 -1.49 -63.31
C SER A 46 -55.55 -1.94 -64.43
N GLY A 47 -54.46 -2.59 -64.04
CA GLY A 47 -53.57 -3.35 -64.92
C GLY A 47 -52.69 -4.24 -64.05
N GLY A 48 -53.02 -5.53 -63.99
CA GLY A 48 -52.47 -6.48 -63.04
C GLY A 48 -51.02 -6.91 -63.32
N ALA A 49 -50.22 -6.99 -62.25
CA ALA A 49 -49.06 -7.87 -62.09
C ALA A 49 -48.44 -7.77 -60.65
N ALA A 50 -49.23 -7.60 -59.59
CA ALA A 50 -48.70 -7.31 -58.24
C ALA A 50 -48.49 -8.51 -57.28
N PRO A 51 -49.28 -9.61 -57.26
CA PRO A 51 -49.16 -10.61 -56.18
C PRO A 51 -47.90 -11.48 -56.27
N ALA A 52 -47.41 -11.77 -57.48
CA ALA A 52 -46.22 -12.61 -57.66
C ALA A 52 -44.89 -11.87 -57.34
N ALA A 53 -44.84 -10.55 -57.53
CA ALA A 53 -43.68 -9.74 -57.22
C ALA A 53 -43.55 -9.49 -55.70
N GLU A 54 -44.68 -9.25 -55.01
CA GLU A 54 -44.73 -9.19 -53.55
C GLU A 54 -44.41 -10.55 -52.91
N GLU A 55 -44.91 -11.68 -53.43
CA GLU A 55 -44.54 -13.01 -52.94
C GLU A 55 -43.07 -13.37 -53.22
N ALA A 56 -42.51 -12.95 -54.35
CA ALA A 56 -41.10 -13.17 -54.68
C ALA A 56 -40.17 -12.33 -53.78
N MET A 57 -40.46 -11.03 -53.61
CA MET A 57 -39.80 -10.20 -52.59
C MET A 57 -39.98 -10.77 -51.20
N LEU A 58 -41.18 -11.29 -50.89
CA LEU A 58 -41.51 -11.87 -49.59
C LEU A 58 -40.68 -13.13 -49.30
N ASN A 59 -40.24 -13.85 -50.33
CA ASN A 59 -39.40 -15.03 -50.18
C ASN A 59 -37.90 -14.68 -50.09
N ASP A 60 -37.45 -13.63 -50.80
CA ASP A 60 -36.04 -13.25 -50.87
C ASP A 60 -35.53 -12.64 -49.55
N TRP A 61 -36.24 -11.64 -49.02
CA TRP A 61 -35.92 -11.03 -47.72
C TRP A 61 -36.06 -12.01 -46.52
N MET A 62 -36.84 -13.10 -46.66
CA MET A 62 -37.00 -14.12 -45.62
C MET A 62 -35.76 -14.99 -45.57
N LEU A 63 -35.19 -15.33 -46.73
CA LEU A 63 -33.93 -16.06 -46.81
C LEU A 63 -32.76 -15.19 -46.33
N GLU A 64 -32.75 -13.90 -46.68
CA GLU A 64 -31.77 -12.94 -46.15
C GLU A 64 -31.89 -12.81 -44.63
N ALA A 65 -33.10 -12.60 -44.09
CA ALA A 65 -33.33 -12.53 -42.65
C ALA A 65 -32.97 -13.84 -41.93
N TRP A 66 -33.27 -14.98 -42.53
CA TRP A 66 -32.92 -16.32 -42.02
C TRP A 66 -31.40 -16.50 -41.89
N ASN A 67 -30.63 -16.00 -42.85
CA ASN A 67 -29.17 -16.08 -42.86
C ASN A 67 -28.48 -14.91 -42.12
N ALA A 68 -29.18 -13.80 -41.89
CA ALA A 68 -28.71 -12.69 -41.06
C ALA A 68 -28.90 -12.96 -39.56
N ALA A 69 -29.69 -13.97 -39.19
CA ALA A 69 -29.89 -14.35 -37.80
C ALA A 69 -28.55 -14.79 -37.16
N PRO A 70 -28.21 -14.28 -35.97
CA PRO A 70 -26.95 -14.61 -35.29
C PRO A 70 -26.94 -16.04 -34.71
N ASP A 71 -28.12 -16.60 -34.47
CA ASP A 71 -28.28 -17.96 -33.97
C ASP A 71 -28.36 -18.95 -35.13
N GLY A 72 -27.82 -20.15 -34.94
CA GLY A 72 -28.03 -21.27 -35.87
C GLY A 72 -29.49 -21.67 -35.87
N ILE A 73 -30.11 -21.82 -37.04
CA ILE A 73 -31.50 -22.23 -37.16
C ILE A 73 -31.56 -23.54 -37.93
N LEU A 74 -32.30 -24.51 -37.39
CA LEU A 74 -32.57 -25.81 -38.00
C LEU A 74 -34.08 -26.06 -38.06
N LEU A 75 -34.55 -26.60 -39.18
CA LEU A 75 -35.91 -27.11 -39.30
C LEU A 75 -35.87 -28.63 -39.38
N ILE A 76 -36.66 -29.31 -38.55
CA ILE A 76 -36.61 -30.77 -38.40
C ILE A 76 -38.01 -31.35 -38.59
N ASP A 77 -38.10 -32.48 -39.29
CA ASP A 77 -39.33 -33.25 -39.48
C ASP A 77 -39.64 -34.22 -38.30
N PRO A 78 -40.82 -34.85 -38.26
CA PRO A 78 -41.19 -35.80 -37.19
C PRO A 78 -40.28 -37.02 -37.07
N GLN A 79 -39.47 -37.31 -38.09
CA GLN A 79 -38.50 -38.40 -38.10
C GLN A 79 -37.11 -37.96 -37.63
N GLY A 80 -36.94 -36.68 -37.24
CA GLY A 80 -35.68 -36.13 -36.77
C GLY A 80 -34.72 -35.73 -37.88
N ARG A 81 -35.18 -35.65 -39.13
CA ARG A 81 -34.33 -35.25 -40.26
C ARG A 81 -34.31 -33.74 -40.43
N ILE A 82 -33.12 -33.20 -40.65
CA ILE A 82 -32.93 -31.77 -40.91
C ILE A 82 -33.42 -31.46 -42.33
N LEU A 83 -34.41 -30.59 -42.45
CA LEU A 83 -34.96 -30.15 -43.73
C LEU A 83 -34.16 -28.98 -44.31
N VAL A 84 -33.87 -27.97 -43.48
CA VAL A 84 -33.11 -26.77 -43.85
C VAL A 84 -32.35 -26.24 -42.64
N SER A 85 -31.25 -25.53 -42.91
CA SER A 85 -30.46 -24.79 -41.92
C SER A 85 -30.09 -23.41 -42.45
N ASN A 86 -29.75 -22.46 -41.57
CA ASN A 86 -29.18 -21.17 -41.98
C ASN A 86 -27.64 -21.21 -42.04
N SER A 87 -27.05 -20.12 -42.54
CA SER A 87 -25.60 -19.88 -42.56
C SER A 87 -24.93 -19.99 -41.19
N ALA A 88 -25.52 -19.41 -40.15
CA ALA A 88 -24.99 -19.42 -38.78
C ALA A 88 -24.86 -20.85 -38.22
N MET A 89 -25.82 -21.73 -38.53
CA MET A 89 -25.74 -23.14 -38.16
C MET A 89 -24.56 -23.86 -38.81
N GLY A 90 -24.19 -23.45 -40.03
CA GLY A 90 -23.01 -23.98 -40.70
C GLY A 90 -21.71 -23.60 -40.00
N LEU A 91 -21.62 -22.37 -39.48
CA LEU A 91 -20.48 -21.91 -38.66
C LEU A 91 -20.40 -22.65 -37.32
N ILE A 92 -21.55 -22.83 -36.64
CA ILE A 92 -21.63 -23.48 -35.33
C ILE A 92 -21.33 -24.99 -35.42
N SER A 93 -21.86 -25.68 -36.44
CA SER A 93 -21.69 -27.13 -36.57
C SER A 93 -20.45 -27.56 -37.36
N GLY A 94 -19.93 -26.69 -38.23
CA GLY A 94 -18.86 -27.03 -39.18
C GLY A 94 -19.33 -27.86 -40.38
N PHE A 95 -20.64 -28.15 -40.50
CA PHE A 95 -21.25 -28.79 -41.66
C PHE A 95 -21.85 -27.74 -42.60
N SER A 96 -21.77 -27.95 -43.91
CA SER A 96 -22.53 -27.11 -44.85
C SER A 96 -24.04 -27.40 -44.77
N ALA A 97 -24.88 -26.46 -45.23
CA ALA A 97 -26.32 -26.66 -45.27
C ALA A 97 -26.74 -27.86 -46.15
N GLU A 98 -25.97 -28.17 -47.19
CA GLU A 98 -26.19 -29.34 -48.05
C GLU A 98 -25.82 -30.64 -47.34
N GLU A 99 -24.76 -30.65 -46.55
CA GLU A 99 -24.35 -31.80 -45.74
C GLU A 99 -25.34 -32.09 -44.61
N LEU A 100 -25.96 -31.05 -44.03
CA LEU A 100 -26.98 -31.22 -42.99
C LEU A 100 -28.32 -31.69 -43.56
N ARG A 101 -28.68 -31.30 -44.79
CA ARG A 101 -29.99 -31.60 -45.38
C ARG A 101 -30.22 -33.11 -45.50
N GLY A 102 -31.34 -33.57 -44.94
CA GLY A 102 -31.78 -34.97 -44.94
C GLY A 102 -31.10 -35.85 -43.88
N GLN A 103 -30.07 -35.35 -43.20
CA GLN A 103 -29.38 -36.07 -42.13
C GLN A 103 -30.22 -36.08 -40.84
N PRO A 104 -30.07 -37.13 -40.00
CA PRO A 104 -30.61 -37.11 -38.65
C PRO A 104 -29.93 -36.01 -37.82
N VAL A 105 -30.70 -35.27 -37.02
CA VAL A 105 -30.17 -34.20 -36.14
C VAL A 105 -29.13 -34.72 -35.15
N GLU A 106 -29.16 -36.02 -34.84
CA GLU A 106 -28.17 -36.73 -34.04
C GLU A 106 -26.72 -36.62 -34.58
N ILE A 107 -26.52 -36.25 -35.85
CA ILE A 107 -25.18 -35.95 -36.39
C ILE A 107 -24.47 -34.83 -35.61
N LEU A 108 -25.23 -33.96 -34.96
CA LEU A 108 -24.75 -32.87 -34.10
C LEU A 108 -24.54 -33.31 -32.65
N LEU A 109 -24.62 -34.60 -32.34
CA LEU A 109 -24.49 -35.16 -31.00
C LEU A 109 -23.49 -36.32 -30.97
N PRO A 110 -22.81 -36.55 -29.83
CA PRO A 110 -22.04 -37.77 -29.61
C PRO A 110 -22.89 -39.03 -29.76
N GLU A 111 -22.33 -40.08 -30.35
CA GLU A 111 -23.03 -41.35 -30.64
C GLU A 111 -23.70 -41.97 -29.42
N ALA A 112 -23.05 -41.86 -28.25
CA ALA A 112 -23.59 -42.35 -26.97
C ALA A 112 -24.95 -41.73 -26.59
N LEU A 113 -25.27 -40.53 -27.08
CA LEU A 113 -26.50 -39.82 -26.77
C LEU A 113 -27.61 -40.04 -27.80
N HIS A 114 -27.33 -40.71 -28.93
CA HIS A 114 -28.29 -40.84 -30.03
C HIS A 114 -29.58 -41.56 -29.63
N ALA A 115 -29.46 -42.66 -28.88
CA ALA A 115 -30.62 -43.45 -28.46
C ALA A 115 -31.54 -42.66 -27.52
N GLN A 116 -30.96 -41.95 -26.56
CA GLN A 116 -31.69 -41.08 -25.64
C GLN A 116 -32.36 -39.92 -26.40
N HIS A 117 -31.60 -39.22 -27.25
CA HIS A 117 -32.11 -38.08 -28.01
C HIS A 117 -33.30 -38.45 -28.91
N ARG A 118 -33.27 -39.61 -29.57
CA ARG A 118 -34.41 -40.08 -30.37
C ARG A 118 -35.68 -40.26 -29.53
N GLY A 119 -35.55 -40.74 -28.30
CA GLY A 119 -36.65 -40.85 -27.34
C GLY A 119 -37.21 -39.48 -26.95
N ASP A 120 -36.33 -38.54 -26.60
CA ASP A 120 -36.69 -37.17 -26.24
C ASP A 120 -37.39 -36.44 -27.40
N LEU A 121 -36.90 -36.62 -28.63
CA LEU A 121 -37.47 -36.04 -29.84
C LEU A 121 -38.87 -36.59 -30.13
N GLN A 122 -39.07 -37.92 -30.04
CA GLN A 122 -40.39 -38.53 -30.19
C GLN A 122 -41.38 -38.00 -29.16
N GLN A 123 -40.95 -37.88 -27.90
CA GLN A 123 -41.77 -37.31 -26.84
C GLN A 123 -42.12 -35.84 -27.11
N PHE A 124 -41.18 -35.05 -27.61
CA PHE A 124 -41.41 -33.65 -27.98
C PHE A 124 -42.47 -33.51 -29.09
N PHE A 125 -42.43 -34.34 -30.12
CA PHE A 125 -43.45 -34.32 -31.18
C PHE A 125 -44.84 -34.76 -30.69
N GLN A 126 -44.91 -35.66 -29.70
CA GLN A 126 -46.17 -36.07 -29.07
C GLN A 126 -46.75 -34.98 -28.15
N GLN A 127 -45.90 -34.23 -27.46
CA GLN A 127 -46.29 -33.14 -26.56
C GLN A 127 -45.39 -31.92 -26.76
N PRO A 128 -45.64 -31.11 -27.82
CA PRO A 128 -44.79 -29.96 -28.12
C PRO A 128 -44.82 -28.96 -26.97
N ARG A 129 -43.65 -28.70 -26.38
CA ARG A 129 -43.48 -27.64 -25.38
C ARG A 129 -42.57 -26.58 -25.97
N ARG A 130 -42.97 -25.31 -25.91
CA ARG A 130 -42.02 -24.24 -26.24
C ARG A 130 -40.89 -24.27 -25.23
N HIS A 131 -39.66 -24.30 -25.74
CA HIS A 131 -38.47 -24.14 -24.93
C HIS A 131 -37.81 -22.82 -25.33
N ASN A 132 -37.75 -21.87 -24.39
CA ASN A 132 -37.15 -20.57 -24.66
C ASN A 132 -35.65 -20.60 -24.33
N MET A 133 -34.89 -19.81 -25.08
CA MET A 133 -33.47 -19.56 -24.81
C MET A 133 -33.29 -19.05 -23.37
N GLY A 134 -32.24 -19.48 -22.67
CA GLY A 134 -31.93 -19.08 -21.30
C GLY A 134 -32.77 -19.72 -20.21
N GLN A 135 -33.70 -20.63 -20.55
CA GLN A 135 -34.55 -21.37 -19.58
C GLN A 135 -34.20 -22.87 -19.51
N GLY A 136 -33.16 -23.31 -20.22
CA GLY A 136 -32.74 -24.71 -20.36
C GLY A 136 -31.39 -25.06 -19.73
N ARG A 137 -31.01 -26.34 -19.82
CA ARG A 137 -29.66 -26.82 -19.51
C ARG A 137 -28.78 -26.54 -20.74
N ILE A 138 -27.61 -25.94 -20.56
CA ILE A 138 -26.60 -25.84 -21.63
C ILE A 138 -26.26 -27.25 -22.11
N LEU A 139 -26.35 -27.47 -23.42
CA LEU A 139 -26.07 -28.76 -24.07
C LEU A 139 -24.72 -28.71 -24.78
N TRP A 140 -24.22 -29.87 -25.19
CA TRP A 140 -22.98 -29.99 -25.94
C TRP A 140 -23.27 -30.44 -27.37
N LEU A 141 -23.05 -29.55 -28.33
CA LEU A 141 -23.13 -29.86 -29.75
C LEU A 141 -21.79 -30.42 -30.22
N GLN A 142 -21.81 -31.55 -30.92
CA GLN A 142 -20.63 -32.11 -31.59
C GLN A 142 -20.52 -31.55 -33.01
N ARG A 143 -19.39 -30.90 -33.29
CA ARG A 143 -19.04 -30.39 -34.61
C ARG A 143 -18.57 -31.51 -35.54
N LYS A 144 -18.45 -31.19 -36.83
CA LYS A 144 -17.89 -32.07 -37.88
C LYS A 144 -16.49 -32.59 -37.57
N ASP A 145 -15.65 -31.74 -36.97
CA ASP A 145 -14.28 -32.06 -36.53
C ASP A 145 -14.24 -32.85 -35.20
N ARG A 146 -15.40 -33.24 -34.66
CA ARG A 146 -15.62 -33.93 -33.38
C ARG A 146 -15.38 -33.07 -32.13
N VAL A 147 -15.00 -31.80 -32.25
CA VAL A 147 -14.90 -30.87 -31.12
C VAL A 147 -16.32 -30.57 -30.59
N GLN A 148 -16.46 -30.48 -29.27
CA GLN A 148 -17.74 -30.16 -28.63
C GLN A 148 -17.82 -28.66 -28.32
N LEU A 149 -18.98 -28.06 -28.59
CA LEU A 149 -19.31 -26.69 -28.25
C LEU A 149 -20.48 -26.64 -27.27
N PRO A 150 -20.41 -25.81 -26.21
CA PRO A 150 -21.55 -25.54 -25.38
C PRO A 150 -22.57 -24.68 -26.15
N VAL A 151 -23.81 -25.16 -26.23
CA VAL A 151 -24.91 -24.46 -26.91
C VAL A 151 -26.13 -24.32 -26.01
N ASP A 152 -26.83 -23.20 -26.17
CA ASP A 152 -28.19 -23.02 -25.66
C ASP A 152 -29.18 -23.21 -26.82
N ILE A 153 -30.26 -23.95 -26.59
CA ILE A 153 -31.20 -24.36 -27.63
C ILE A 153 -32.60 -23.91 -27.27
N ALA A 154 -33.25 -23.16 -28.16
CA ALA A 154 -34.67 -22.88 -28.08
C ALA A 154 -35.44 -23.71 -29.11
N LEU A 155 -36.59 -24.25 -28.73
CA LEU A 155 -37.42 -25.11 -29.58
C LEU A 155 -38.81 -24.49 -29.77
N GLY A 156 -39.18 -24.31 -31.05
CA GLY A 156 -40.53 -23.99 -31.48
C GLY A 156 -41.13 -25.11 -32.32
N SER A 157 -42.46 -25.23 -32.33
CA SER A 157 -43.15 -26.17 -33.22
C SER A 157 -44.33 -25.47 -33.92
N PHE A 158 -44.58 -25.87 -35.16
CA PHE A 158 -45.69 -25.38 -35.97
C PHE A 158 -46.14 -26.45 -36.97
N LEU A 159 -47.35 -26.30 -37.51
CA LEU A 159 -47.90 -27.20 -38.52
C LEU A 159 -47.69 -26.61 -39.93
N ARG A 160 -47.16 -27.41 -40.85
CA ARG A 160 -47.10 -27.08 -42.28
C ARG A 160 -47.87 -28.13 -43.07
N LYS A 161 -48.96 -27.74 -43.74
CA LYS A 161 -49.84 -28.65 -44.50
C LYS A 161 -50.29 -29.88 -43.68
N GLY A 162 -50.56 -29.69 -42.38
CA GLY A 162 -50.99 -30.75 -41.46
C GLY A 162 -49.86 -31.60 -40.85
N GLN A 163 -48.59 -31.36 -41.20
CA GLN A 163 -47.44 -32.06 -40.60
C GLN A 163 -46.75 -31.17 -39.55
N PRO A 164 -46.46 -31.70 -38.34
CA PRO A 164 -45.71 -30.96 -37.33
C PRO A 164 -44.24 -30.85 -37.71
N LEU A 165 -43.70 -29.65 -37.64
CA LEU A 165 -42.28 -29.37 -37.79
C LEU A 165 -41.75 -28.72 -36.52
N VAL A 166 -40.45 -28.91 -36.29
CA VAL A 166 -39.73 -28.27 -35.20
C VAL A 166 -38.71 -27.30 -35.77
N VAL A 167 -38.68 -26.09 -35.24
CA VAL A 167 -37.60 -25.14 -35.45
C VAL A 167 -36.73 -25.11 -34.19
N ALA A 168 -35.45 -25.40 -34.36
CA ALA A 168 -34.46 -25.27 -33.30
C ALA A 168 -33.58 -24.05 -33.57
N PHE A 169 -33.50 -23.16 -32.58
CA PHE A 169 -32.54 -22.07 -32.54
C PHE A 169 -31.39 -22.51 -31.65
N VAL A 170 -30.16 -22.46 -32.15
CA VAL A 170 -28.95 -22.95 -31.51
C VAL A 170 -28.00 -21.78 -31.37
N ARG A 171 -27.68 -21.40 -30.14
CA ARG A 171 -26.73 -20.33 -29.83
C ARG A 171 -25.45 -20.92 -29.27
N ASP A 172 -24.32 -20.58 -29.88
CA ASP A 172 -23.01 -20.83 -29.28
C ASP A 172 -22.82 -19.91 -28.07
N VAL A 173 -22.63 -20.51 -26.89
CA VAL A 173 -22.43 -19.78 -25.63
C VAL A 173 -20.97 -19.86 -25.12
N THR A 174 -20.03 -20.27 -25.98
CA THR A 174 -18.61 -20.46 -25.61
C THR A 174 -17.99 -19.21 -25.01
N ASP A 175 -18.13 -18.05 -25.66
CA ASP A 175 -17.53 -16.80 -25.18
C ASP A 175 -18.19 -16.28 -23.90
N MET A 176 -19.51 -16.49 -23.77
CA MET A 176 -20.25 -16.18 -22.54
C MET A 176 -19.72 -17.02 -21.36
N ARG A 177 -19.54 -18.33 -21.53
CA ARG A 177 -18.98 -19.19 -20.48
C ARG A 177 -17.54 -18.84 -20.14
N ARG A 178 -16.70 -18.59 -21.14
CA ARG A 178 -15.33 -18.13 -20.90
C ARG A 178 -15.29 -16.81 -20.13
N MET A 179 -16.24 -15.90 -20.40
CA MET A 179 -16.35 -14.65 -19.67
C MET A 179 -16.84 -14.87 -18.24
N GLU A 180 -17.84 -15.73 -18.03
CA GLU A 180 -18.32 -16.12 -16.70
C GLU A 180 -17.22 -16.76 -15.85
N GLU A 181 -16.49 -17.73 -16.41
CA GLU A 181 -15.36 -18.38 -15.75
C GLU A 181 -14.26 -17.37 -15.41
N ARG A 182 -13.93 -16.45 -16.33
CA ARG A 182 -12.98 -15.37 -16.07
C ARG A 182 -13.46 -14.42 -14.99
N MET A 183 -14.74 -14.03 -14.99
CA MET A 183 -15.32 -13.18 -13.95
C MET A 183 -15.28 -13.85 -12.58
N GLN A 184 -15.62 -15.15 -12.50
CA GLN A 184 -15.53 -15.93 -11.26
C GLN A 184 -14.08 -16.04 -10.77
N TYR A 185 -13.14 -16.28 -11.68
CA TYR A 185 -11.72 -16.33 -11.35
C TYR A 185 -11.22 -14.97 -10.84
N GLN A 186 -11.54 -13.86 -11.53
CA GLN A 186 -11.16 -12.51 -11.12
C GLN A 186 -11.81 -12.06 -9.80
N ALA A 187 -13.02 -12.54 -9.50
CA ALA A 187 -13.67 -12.27 -8.22
C ALA A 187 -12.91 -12.87 -7.03
N THR A 188 -12.08 -13.89 -7.26
CA THR A 188 -11.36 -14.65 -6.22
C THR A 188 -9.84 -14.54 -6.29
N HIS A 189 -9.29 -14.14 -7.43
CA HIS A 189 -7.85 -14.11 -7.68
C HIS A 189 -7.34 -12.74 -8.09
N ASP A 190 -6.10 -12.43 -7.69
CA ASP A 190 -5.35 -11.29 -8.18
C ASP A 190 -4.88 -11.57 -9.62
N THR A 191 -5.23 -10.68 -10.56
CA THR A 191 -4.99 -10.90 -12.00
C THR A 191 -3.52 -10.84 -12.39
N LEU A 192 -2.68 -10.16 -11.60
CA LEU A 192 -1.25 -10.03 -11.88
C LEU A 192 -0.47 -11.28 -11.45
N THR A 193 -0.75 -11.78 -10.24
CA THR A 193 0.02 -12.85 -9.59
C THR A 193 -0.64 -14.23 -9.67
N GLY A 194 -1.95 -14.27 -9.94
CA GLY A 194 -2.76 -15.49 -9.89
C GLY A 194 -2.82 -16.12 -8.50
N LEU A 195 -2.60 -15.34 -7.43
CA LEU A 195 -2.87 -15.72 -6.05
C LEU A 195 -4.32 -15.40 -5.67
N GLY A 196 -4.77 -15.86 -4.49
CA GLY A 196 -6.03 -15.37 -3.93
C GLY A 196 -6.00 -13.85 -3.79
N ASN A 197 -7.12 -13.20 -4.07
CA ASN A 197 -7.26 -11.77 -3.79
C ASN A 197 -7.68 -11.55 -2.32
N ARG A 198 -7.80 -10.28 -1.92
CA ARG A 198 -8.23 -9.90 -0.56
C ARG A 198 -9.57 -10.53 -0.15
N TRP A 199 -10.52 -10.65 -1.07
CA TRP A 199 -11.83 -11.23 -0.77
C TRP A 199 -11.72 -12.73 -0.47
N ALA A 200 -11.06 -13.49 -1.34
CA ALA A 200 -10.85 -14.93 -1.14
C ALA A 200 -10.06 -15.22 0.14
N PHE A 201 -9.04 -14.40 0.41
CA PHE A 201 -8.26 -14.49 1.63
C PHE A 201 -9.11 -14.32 2.90
N GLN A 202 -10.00 -13.31 2.92
CA GLN A 202 -10.89 -13.07 4.06
C GLN A 202 -11.84 -14.25 4.30
N GLN A 203 -12.37 -14.87 3.24
CA GLN A 203 -13.21 -16.06 3.37
C GLN A 203 -12.43 -17.22 3.99
N HIS A 204 -11.23 -17.54 3.47
CA HIS A 204 -10.41 -18.63 4.00
C HIS A 204 -9.90 -18.37 5.42
N LEU A 205 -9.58 -17.13 5.76
CA LEU A 205 -9.20 -16.76 7.12
C LEU A 205 -10.37 -16.99 8.09
N GLN A 206 -11.58 -16.59 7.70
CA GLN A 206 -12.77 -16.81 8.49
C GLN A 206 -13.06 -18.31 8.69
N GLU A 207 -13.01 -19.10 7.62
CA GLU A 207 -13.19 -20.56 7.67
C GLU A 207 -12.14 -21.23 8.56
N CYS A 208 -10.87 -20.87 8.40
CA CYS A 208 -9.77 -21.42 9.19
C CYS A 208 -9.93 -21.13 10.69
N MET A 209 -10.29 -19.90 11.05
CA MET A 209 -10.48 -19.52 12.45
C MET A 209 -11.73 -20.17 13.08
N GLN A 210 -12.81 -20.33 12.30
CA GLN A 210 -13.98 -21.08 12.76
C GLN A 210 -13.63 -22.55 13.02
N GLN A 211 -12.85 -23.17 12.13
CA GLN A 211 -12.39 -24.54 12.31
C GLN A 211 -11.44 -24.68 13.50
N ALA A 212 -10.53 -23.74 13.72
CA ALA A 212 -9.64 -23.69 14.87
C ALA A 212 -10.43 -23.56 16.19
N GLN A 213 -11.54 -22.82 16.20
CA GLN A 213 -12.40 -22.70 17.38
C GLN A 213 -13.10 -24.02 17.73
N VAL A 214 -13.43 -24.85 16.74
CA VAL A 214 -14.06 -26.17 16.94
C VAL A 214 -13.04 -27.23 17.34
N THR A 215 -11.88 -27.26 16.69
CA THR A 215 -10.85 -28.29 16.86
C THR A 215 -9.89 -28.00 18.02
N GLY A 216 -9.73 -26.73 18.40
CA GLY A 216 -8.72 -26.27 19.33
C GLY A 216 -7.31 -26.19 18.73
N GLU A 217 -7.15 -26.48 17.44
CA GLU A 217 -5.85 -26.48 16.77
C GLU A 217 -5.40 -25.05 16.42
N PRO A 218 -4.12 -24.69 16.63
CA PRO A 218 -3.64 -23.35 16.35
C PRO A 218 -3.54 -23.08 14.85
N SER A 219 -3.58 -21.80 14.48
CA SER A 219 -3.33 -21.35 13.10
C SER A 219 -2.50 -20.08 13.14
N ALA A 220 -1.68 -19.88 12.10
CA ALA A 220 -0.81 -18.73 11.98
C ALA A 220 -1.14 -17.90 10.74
N LEU A 221 -1.14 -16.58 10.92
CA LEU A 221 -1.24 -15.58 9.87
C LEU A 221 0.11 -14.89 9.73
N LEU A 222 0.70 -14.93 8.53
CA LEU A 222 1.86 -14.13 8.18
C LEU A 222 1.43 -13.06 7.19
N LEU A 223 1.62 -11.80 7.54
CA LEU A 223 1.44 -10.66 6.66
C LEU A 223 2.82 -10.19 6.18
N LEU A 224 2.96 -9.93 4.89
CA LEU A 224 4.23 -9.63 4.24
C LEU A 224 4.10 -8.33 3.47
N ASP A 225 5.14 -7.50 3.55
CA ASP A 225 5.29 -6.29 2.75
C ASP A 225 6.69 -6.27 2.13
N LEU A 226 6.78 -5.87 0.86
CA LEU A 226 8.04 -5.83 0.14
C LEU A 226 8.82 -4.56 0.48
N ASP A 227 10.01 -4.76 1.03
CA ASP A 227 10.85 -3.65 1.46
C ASP A 227 11.32 -2.82 0.25
N ASN A 228 11.14 -1.50 0.33
CA ASN A 228 11.55 -0.54 -0.69
C ASN A 228 10.94 -0.76 -2.08
N PHE A 229 9.80 -1.46 -2.20
CA PHE A 229 9.14 -1.70 -3.49
C PHE A 229 8.84 -0.41 -4.27
N LYS A 230 8.49 0.67 -3.57
CA LYS A 230 8.31 1.99 -4.19
C LYS A 230 9.56 2.48 -4.93
N ALA A 231 10.76 2.28 -4.37
CA ALA A 231 12.01 2.68 -5.03
C ALA A 231 12.25 1.92 -6.33
N ILE A 232 11.78 0.66 -6.43
CA ILE A 232 11.83 -0.11 -7.67
C ILE A 232 10.90 0.50 -8.72
N ASN A 233 9.67 0.85 -8.35
CA ASN A 233 8.74 1.52 -9.25
C ASN A 233 9.26 2.88 -9.72
N ASP A 234 9.78 3.69 -8.79
CA ASP A 234 10.27 5.03 -9.10
C ASP A 234 11.56 4.98 -9.96
N GLY A 235 12.41 3.97 -9.74
CA GLY A 235 13.68 3.81 -10.47
C GLY A 235 13.58 3.09 -11.82
N TYR A 236 12.73 2.06 -11.92
CA TYR A 236 12.67 1.15 -13.09
C TYR A 236 11.29 1.08 -13.75
N GLY A 237 10.31 1.80 -13.22
CA GLY A 237 8.94 1.87 -13.73
C GLY A 237 8.03 0.73 -13.26
N HIS A 238 6.72 0.95 -13.40
CA HIS A 238 5.69 -0.02 -13.01
C HIS A 238 5.84 -1.43 -13.62
N PRO A 239 6.26 -1.62 -14.89
CA PRO A 239 6.46 -2.96 -15.44
C PRO A 239 7.52 -3.78 -14.68
N ALA A 240 8.56 -3.13 -14.15
CA ALA A 240 9.56 -3.79 -13.32
C ALA A 240 8.98 -4.19 -11.96
N GLY A 241 8.18 -3.31 -11.35
CA GLY A 241 7.44 -3.61 -10.12
C GLY A 241 6.47 -4.78 -10.30
N ASP A 242 5.72 -4.81 -11.39
CA ASP A 242 4.81 -5.91 -11.73
C ASP A 242 5.55 -7.24 -11.87
N HIS A 243 6.74 -7.22 -12.50
CA HIS A 243 7.59 -8.40 -12.61
C HIS A 243 8.07 -8.91 -11.25
N VAL A 244 8.48 -8.00 -10.37
CA VAL A 244 8.86 -8.34 -8.98
C VAL A 244 7.70 -9.00 -8.24
N LEU A 245 6.49 -8.44 -8.33
CA LEU A 245 5.30 -9.01 -7.69
C LEU A 245 4.98 -10.42 -8.18
N GLN A 246 5.13 -10.66 -9.49
CA GLN A 246 4.97 -11.99 -10.08
C GLN A 246 6.02 -12.99 -9.59
N GLU A 247 7.28 -12.57 -9.50
CA GLU A 247 8.36 -13.41 -9.02
C GLU A 247 8.22 -13.72 -7.52
N VAL A 248 7.78 -12.75 -6.71
CA VAL A 248 7.42 -12.97 -5.29
C VAL A 248 6.33 -14.02 -5.16
N ALA A 249 5.24 -13.89 -5.93
CA ALA A 249 4.15 -14.86 -5.91
C ALA A 249 4.61 -16.28 -6.29
N LYS A 250 5.50 -16.39 -7.29
CA LYS A 250 6.10 -17.66 -7.70
C LYS A 250 6.99 -18.26 -6.60
N ARG A 251 7.81 -17.44 -5.94
CA ARG A 251 8.66 -17.88 -4.81
C ARG A 251 7.82 -18.35 -3.63
N LEU A 252 6.78 -17.60 -3.27
CA LEU A 252 5.84 -17.98 -2.21
C LEU A 252 5.17 -19.33 -2.53
N LYS A 253 4.68 -19.53 -3.75
CA LYS A 253 4.11 -20.82 -4.21
C LYS A 253 5.13 -21.96 -4.10
N ALA A 254 6.38 -21.71 -4.49
CA ALA A 254 7.43 -22.73 -4.46
C ALA A 254 7.83 -23.13 -3.02
N VAL A 255 7.90 -22.15 -2.10
CA VAL A 255 8.20 -22.37 -0.68
C VAL A 255 7.06 -23.14 -0.02
N LEU A 256 5.84 -22.60 -0.04
CA LEU A 256 4.71 -23.13 0.73
C LEU A 256 4.08 -24.38 0.12
N ARG A 257 4.22 -24.60 -1.19
CA ARG A 257 3.60 -25.70 -1.92
C ARG A 257 2.08 -25.76 -1.68
N SER A 258 1.62 -26.65 -0.81
CA SER A 258 0.21 -26.86 -0.45
C SER A 258 -0.06 -26.78 1.06
N GLN A 259 0.89 -26.25 1.84
CA GLN A 259 0.83 -26.22 3.32
C GLN A 259 0.07 -25.01 3.88
N GLY A 260 -0.47 -24.16 3.01
CA GLY A 260 -1.20 -22.96 3.42
C GLY A 260 -1.89 -22.26 2.26
N TRP A 261 -2.58 -21.17 2.58
CA TRP A 261 -3.27 -20.31 1.63
C TRP A 261 -2.45 -19.06 1.36
N LEU A 262 -2.34 -18.70 0.07
CA LEU A 262 -1.58 -17.57 -0.40
C LEU A 262 -2.48 -16.53 -1.05
N ALA A 263 -2.29 -15.27 -0.66
CA ALA A 263 -3.00 -14.16 -1.25
C ALA A 263 -2.12 -12.93 -1.45
N ARG A 264 -2.50 -12.10 -2.44
CA ARG A 264 -2.04 -10.72 -2.55
C ARG A 264 -3.18 -9.81 -2.13
N LEU A 265 -2.96 -9.00 -1.09
CA LEU A 265 -4.00 -8.14 -0.52
C LEU A 265 -4.14 -6.81 -1.27
N GLY A 266 -3.10 -6.41 -2.01
CA GLY A 266 -3.02 -5.19 -2.81
C GLY A 266 -1.64 -4.57 -2.72
N GLY A 267 -1.25 -3.74 -3.70
CA GLY A 267 0.08 -3.12 -3.72
C GLY A 267 1.21 -4.16 -3.64
N ASP A 268 2.08 -4.00 -2.66
CA ASP A 268 3.18 -4.86 -2.25
C ASP A 268 2.86 -5.81 -1.07
N GLU A 269 1.60 -5.87 -0.64
CA GLU A 269 1.17 -6.69 0.50
C GLU A 269 0.75 -8.11 0.07
N PHE A 270 1.35 -9.11 0.72
CA PHE A 270 1.01 -10.52 0.59
C PHE A 270 0.59 -11.10 1.94
N ALA A 271 -0.19 -12.17 1.92
CA ALA A 271 -0.60 -12.89 3.10
C ALA A 271 -0.45 -14.40 2.92
N VAL A 272 -0.01 -15.05 4.00
CA VAL A 272 0.05 -16.51 4.13
C VAL A 272 -0.79 -16.89 5.34
N LEU A 273 -1.72 -17.82 5.13
CA LEU A 273 -2.48 -18.45 6.19
C LEU A 273 -2.07 -19.92 6.32
N LEU A 274 -1.57 -20.29 7.50
CA LEU A 274 -1.10 -21.62 7.84
C LEU A 274 -2.07 -22.27 8.82
N PRO A 275 -2.92 -23.21 8.37
CA PRO A 275 -3.74 -23.99 9.29
C PRO A 275 -2.85 -24.96 10.09
N HIS A 276 -3.25 -25.29 11.33
CA HIS A 276 -2.53 -26.24 12.19
C HIS A 276 -1.08 -25.83 12.49
N ALA A 277 -0.80 -24.53 12.54
CA ALA A 277 0.54 -23.98 12.76
C ALA A 277 0.58 -23.24 14.10
N ASP A 278 1.49 -23.68 14.96
CA ASP A 278 1.90 -22.98 16.18
C ASP A 278 3.05 -22.00 15.89
N ALA A 279 3.61 -21.40 16.95
CA ALA A 279 4.69 -20.44 16.84
C ALA A 279 5.94 -21.01 16.16
N ASP A 280 6.34 -22.25 16.47
CA ASP A 280 7.55 -22.86 15.93
C ASP A 280 7.40 -23.14 14.43
N VAL A 281 6.24 -23.67 14.02
CA VAL A 281 5.92 -23.89 12.60
C VAL A 281 5.86 -22.56 11.85
N ALA A 282 5.21 -21.54 12.41
CA ALA A 282 5.11 -20.23 11.79
C ALA A 282 6.48 -19.56 11.60
N ALA A 283 7.38 -19.67 12.59
CA ALA A 283 8.74 -19.15 12.51
C ALA A 283 9.54 -19.82 11.39
N GLN A 284 9.47 -21.16 11.28
CA GLN A 284 10.14 -21.90 10.21
C GLN A 284 9.68 -21.47 8.81
N TRP A 285 8.39 -21.22 8.63
CA TRP A 285 7.87 -20.73 7.36
C TRP A 285 8.30 -19.29 7.08
N ALA A 286 8.26 -18.41 8.09
CA ALA A 286 8.72 -17.03 7.95
C ALA A 286 10.20 -16.97 7.53
N GLU A 287 11.06 -17.78 8.15
CA GLU A 287 12.49 -17.88 7.79
C GLU A 287 12.70 -18.36 6.36
N GLN A 288 11.98 -19.41 5.94
CA GLN A 288 12.06 -19.93 4.58
C GLN A 288 11.60 -18.90 3.54
N ILE A 289 10.53 -18.16 3.84
CA ILE A 289 10.04 -17.10 2.97
C ILE A 289 11.06 -15.97 2.88
N LEU A 290 11.60 -15.48 4.01
CA LEU A 290 12.64 -14.44 4.02
C LEU A 290 13.85 -14.85 3.18
N HIS A 291 14.35 -16.07 3.37
CA HIS A 291 15.47 -16.60 2.59
C HIS A 291 15.16 -16.66 1.09
N ALA A 292 13.93 -17.05 0.71
CA ALA A 292 13.53 -17.06 -0.70
C ALA A 292 13.44 -15.65 -1.30
N MET A 293 13.11 -14.62 -0.50
CA MET A 293 13.03 -13.25 -0.99
C MET A 293 14.40 -12.59 -1.20
N GLN A 294 15.45 -13.06 -0.52
CA GLN A 294 16.82 -12.55 -0.68
C GLN A 294 17.44 -12.80 -2.07
N ALA A 295 16.90 -13.75 -2.85
CA ALA A 295 17.44 -14.03 -4.18
C ALA A 295 17.21 -12.83 -5.13
N PRO A 296 18.22 -12.37 -5.88
CA PRO A 296 18.04 -11.29 -6.86
C PRO A 296 16.99 -11.64 -7.93
N CYS A 297 16.28 -10.62 -8.42
CA CYS A 297 15.27 -10.76 -9.48
C CYS A 297 15.79 -10.14 -10.78
N ALA A 298 15.96 -10.96 -11.82
CA ALA A 298 16.48 -10.50 -13.09
C ALA A 298 15.44 -9.69 -13.88
N TRP A 299 15.78 -8.46 -14.26
CA TRP A 299 14.96 -7.60 -15.11
C TRP A 299 15.81 -7.02 -16.24
N GLY A 300 15.66 -7.55 -17.46
CA GLY A 300 16.49 -7.16 -18.60
C GLY A 300 17.97 -7.46 -18.35
N GLN A 301 18.79 -6.42 -18.16
CA GLN A 301 20.23 -6.53 -17.87
C GLN A 301 20.58 -6.19 -16.41
N VAL A 302 19.59 -5.85 -15.57
CA VAL A 302 19.81 -5.51 -14.16
C VAL A 302 19.31 -6.61 -13.23
N GLN A 303 19.87 -6.66 -12.03
CA GLN A 303 19.40 -7.51 -10.94
C GLN A 303 18.72 -6.61 -9.90
N LEU A 304 17.43 -6.81 -9.69
CA LEU A 304 16.65 -6.08 -8.70
C LEU A 304 16.75 -6.81 -7.36
N GLU A 305 17.21 -6.10 -6.34
CA GLU A 305 17.26 -6.58 -4.97
C GLU A 305 16.08 -6.00 -4.19
N PHE A 306 15.38 -6.86 -3.45
CA PHE A 306 14.30 -6.47 -2.56
C PHE A 306 14.29 -7.38 -1.33
N GLY A 307 13.76 -6.84 -0.23
CA GLY A 307 13.53 -7.58 1.01
C GLY A 307 12.05 -7.81 1.24
N THR A 308 11.72 -8.48 2.33
CA THR A 308 10.36 -8.46 2.87
C THR A 308 10.40 -8.36 4.39
N SER A 309 9.44 -7.61 4.94
CA SER A 309 9.17 -7.55 6.36
C SER A 309 7.92 -8.37 6.65
N ILE A 310 7.99 -9.29 7.62
CA ILE A 310 6.91 -10.22 7.93
C ILE A 310 6.37 -9.99 9.35
N GLY A 311 5.06 -9.84 9.48
CA GLY A 311 4.36 -9.84 10.76
C GLY A 311 3.59 -11.13 10.97
N VAL A 312 3.74 -11.73 12.15
CA VAL A 312 3.12 -13.02 12.46
C VAL A 312 2.10 -12.85 13.59
N GLY A 313 0.86 -13.30 13.35
CA GLY A 313 -0.18 -13.41 14.36
C GLY A 313 -0.66 -14.85 14.51
N LEU A 314 -0.92 -15.28 15.74
CA LEU A 314 -1.34 -16.64 16.08
C LEU A 314 -2.79 -16.64 16.60
N SER A 315 -3.62 -17.54 16.07
CA SER A 315 -4.95 -17.82 16.60
C SER A 315 -4.94 -19.19 17.29
N PRO A 316 -5.55 -19.33 18.49
CA PRO A 316 -6.36 -18.32 19.19
C PRO A 316 -5.57 -17.45 20.20
N LEU A 317 -4.23 -17.49 20.17
CA LEU A 317 -3.38 -16.84 21.19
C LEU A 317 -3.49 -15.30 21.17
N ASP A 318 -3.30 -14.69 20.00
CA ASP A 318 -3.26 -13.24 19.82
C ASP A 318 -4.66 -12.68 19.53
N ALA A 319 -5.50 -13.46 18.84
CA ALA A 319 -6.86 -13.08 18.49
C ALA A 319 -7.75 -14.28 18.19
N ARG A 320 -9.07 -14.11 18.36
CA ARG A 320 -10.09 -15.14 18.07
C ARG A 320 -11.07 -14.74 16.96
N ASP A 321 -10.85 -13.59 16.33
CA ASP A 321 -11.62 -13.11 15.19
C ASP A 321 -10.69 -12.63 14.07
N PRO A 322 -11.07 -12.80 12.78
CA PRO A 322 -10.23 -12.42 11.65
C PRO A 322 -9.77 -10.95 11.65
N PRO A 323 -10.64 -9.95 11.92
CA PRO A 323 -10.21 -8.55 11.98
C PRO A 323 -9.11 -8.29 13.02
N SER A 324 -9.24 -8.84 14.22
CA SER A 324 -8.23 -8.68 15.28
C SER A 324 -6.92 -9.39 14.93
N LEU A 325 -6.97 -10.59 14.34
CA LEU A 325 -5.75 -11.32 13.95
C LEU A 325 -4.99 -10.60 12.84
N MET A 326 -5.71 -10.06 11.85
CA MET A 326 -5.16 -9.21 10.80
C MET A 326 -4.43 -8.00 11.41
N ARG A 327 -5.04 -7.34 12.38
CA ARG A 327 -4.44 -6.20 13.09
C ARG A 327 -3.18 -6.61 13.86
N CYS A 328 -3.20 -7.75 14.55
CA CYS A 328 -2.02 -8.27 15.26
C CYS A 328 -0.84 -8.50 14.28
N ALA A 329 -1.09 -9.18 13.17
CA ALA A 329 -0.06 -9.44 12.15
C ALA A 329 0.45 -8.13 11.51
N ASP A 330 -0.43 -7.17 11.21
CA ASP A 330 -0.04 -5.86 10.67
C ASP A 330 0.87 -5.07 11.63
N MET A 331 0.51 -5.04 12.92
CA MET A 331 1.34 -4.39 13.93
C MET A 331 2.72 -5.04 14.07
N ALA A 332 2.77 -6.38 14.01
CA ALA A 332 4.02 -7.11 14.03
C ALA A 332 4.87 -6.83 12.77
N MET A 333 4.25 -6.75 11.60
CA MET A 333 4.91 -6.43 10.33
C MET A 333 5.50 -5.02 10.36
N TYR A 334 4.76 -4.06 10.92
CA TYR A 334 5.27 -2.70 11.12
C TYR A 334 6.48 -2.68 12.06
N ARG A 335 6.45 -3.46 13.14
CA ARG A 335 7.62 -3.62 14.03
C ARG A 335 8.81 -4.28 13.33
N ALA A 336 8.59 -5.22 12.42
CA ALA A 336 9.65 -5.80 11.60
C ALA A 336 10.36 -4.72 10.75
N LYS A 337 9.58 -3.81 10.16
CA LYS A 337 10.12 -2.65 9.42
C LYS A 337 10.94 -1.70 10.31
N GLU A 338 10.45 -1.38 11.51
CA GLU A 338 11.17 -0.53 12.47
C GLU A 338 12.49 -1.16 12.96
N ARG A 339 12.56 -2.50 13.06
CA ARG A 339 13.77 -3.24 13.47
C ARG A 339 14.81 -3.44 12.36
N GLY A 340 14.72 -2.68 11.27
CA GLY A 340 15.71 -2.71 10.19
C GLY A 340 15.30 -3.48 8.94
N ARG A 341 14.02 -3.87 8.82
CA ARG A 341 13.46 -4.61 7.67
C ARG A 341 14.11 -5.99 7.46
N GLY A 342 13.66 -6.74 6.44
CA GLY A 342 14.26 -8.03 6.08
C GLY A 342 14.20 -9.09 7.20
N ASN A 343 13.22 -8.99 8.11
CA ASN A 343 13.05 -9.88 9.25
C ASN A 343 11.57 -10.21 9.47
N PHE A 344 11.30 -11.10 10.43
CA PHE A 344 9.95 -11.39 10.88
C PHE A 344 9.80 -11.09 12.37
N VAL A 345 8.59 -10.71 12.78
CA VAL A 345 8.25 -10.41 14.16
C VAL A 345 6.91 -11.05 14.51
N PHE A 346 6.82 -11.70 15.66
CA PHE A 346 5.54 -12.13 16.23
C PHE A 346 4.84 -10.98 16.93
N TYR A 347 3.52 -10.96 16.89
CA TYR A 347 2.75 -10.03 17.68
C TYR A 347 3.02 -10.24 19.18
N GLU A 348 3.18 -9.13 19.89
CA GLU A 348 3.17 -9.09 21.35
C GLU A 348 2.18 -8.01 21.79
N GLU A 349 1.50 -8.20 22.91
CA GLU A 349 0.55 -7.21 23.46
C GLU A 349 1.19 -5.83 23.70
N SER A 350 2.50 -5.81 24.01
CA SER A 350 3.32 -4.60 24.13
C SER A 350 3.33 -3.75 22.86
N MET A 351 3.18 -4.35 21.68
CA MET A 351 3.07 -3.67 20.39
C MET A 351 1.74 -2.90 20.31
N GLY A 352 0.65 -3.53 20.76
CA GLY A 352 -0.69 -2.95 20.93
C GLY A 352 -0.63 -1.60 21.63
N HIS A 353 -0.03 -1.63 22.83
CA HIS A 353 0.15 -0.45 23.66
C HIS A 353 1.04 0.61 23.03
N ALA A 354 2.18 0.21 22.44
CA ALA A 354 3.12 1.15 21.85
C ALA A 354 2.53 1.90 20.63
N MET A 355 1.70 1.24 19.82
CA MET A 355 1.03 1.90 18.70
C MET A 355 -0.04 2.89 19.19
N ALA A 356 -0.85 2.48 20.17
CA ALA A 356 -1.84 3.38 20.78
C ALA A 356 -1.17 4.61 21.42
N GLU A 357 -0.04 4.39 22.11
CA GLU A 357 0.78 5.46 22.65
C GLU A 357 1.33 6.38 21.55
N LYS A 358 1.86 5.82 20.46
CA LYS A 358 2.37 6.59 19.30
C LYS A 358 1.29 7.48 18.70
N VAL A 359 0.07 6.97 18.52
CA VAL A 359 -1.08 7.74 18.02
C VAL A 359 -1.41 8.88 18.99
N LEU A 360 -1.55 8.56 20.29
CA LEU A 360 -1.83 9.55 21.33
C LEU A 360 -0.76 10.66 21.37
N LEU A 361 0.53 10.28 21.36
CA LEU A 361 1.64 11.23 21.33
C LEU A 361 1.60 12.08 20.06
N SER A 362 1.31 11.50 18.89
CA SER A 362 1.22 12.26 17.64
C SER A 362 0.10 13.30 17.66
N GLU A 363 -1.07 12.96 18.21
CA GLU A 363 -2.20 13.89 18.35
C GLU A 363 -1.87 15.02 19.32
N ARG A 364 -1.33 14.67 20.50
CA ARG A 364 -0.94 15.65 21.54
C ARG A 364 0.18 16.56 21.05
N LEU A 365 1.18 16.01 20.35
CA LEU A 365 2.32 16.77 19.83
C LEU A 365 1.90 17.81 18.79
N ARG A 366 0.90 17.50 17.96
CA ARG A 366 0.33 18.45 17.00
C ARG A 366 -0.23 19.71 17.67
N LEU A 367 -0.73 19.57 18.90
CA LEU A 367 -1.26 20.67 19.71
C LEU A 367 -0.17 21.37 20.55
N ALA A 368 0.98 20.73 20.76
CA ALA A 368 1.97 21.13 21.75
C ALA A 368 2.58 22.52 21.55
N LEU A 369 2.76 22.93 20.29
CA LEU A 369 3.21 24.29 19.97
C LEU A 369 2.15 25.35 20.35
N GLY A 370 0.85 25.03 20.18
CA GLY A 370 -0.25 25.96 20.41
C GLY A 370 -0.50 26.28 21.89
N TYR A 371 -0.24 25.34 22.79
CA TYR A 371 -0.37 25.56 24.23
C TYR A 371 0.97 25.85 24.95
N GLY A 372 2.07 26.02 24.21
CA GLY A 372 3.38 26.33 24.77
C GLY A 372 4.03 25.18 25.55
N GLY A 373 3.67 23.93 25.24
CA GLY A 373 4.21 22.73 25.88
C GLY A 373 5.63 22.38 25.46
N ILE A 374 6.09 22.93 24.34
CA ILE A 374 7.44 22.71 23.81
C ILE A 374 8.33 23.87 24.22
N GLN A 375 9.50 23.56 24.78
CA GLN A 375 10.51 24.53 25.21
C GLN A 375 11.92 24.03 24.92
N LEU A 376 12.89 24.95 24.88
CA LEU A 376 14.31 24.61 24.79
C LEU A 376 14.96 24.71 26.18
N HIS A 377 15.64 23.64 26.55
CA HIS A 377 16.59 23.63 27.66
C HIS A 377 18.02 23.61 27.11
N TYR A 378 18.96 24.20 27.82
CA TYR A 378 20.33 24.40 27.39
C TYR A 378 21.27 23.61 28.30
N GLN A 379 22.07 22.73 27.73
CA GLN A 379 23.13 22.03 28.46
C GLN A 379 24.49 22.67 28.14
N PRO A 380 25.28 23.05 29.15
CA PRO A 380 26.56 23.71 28.92
C PRO A 380 27.61 22.77 28.32
N GLN A 381 28.39 23.30 27.39
CA GLN A 381 29.66 22.75 26.91
C GLN A 381 30.80 23.54 27.56
N ILE A 382 31.74 22.82 28.18
CA ILE A 382 32.79 23.40 29.02
C ILE A 382 34.15 23.15 28.37
N GLU A 383 34.99 24.18 28.29
CA GLU A 383 36.38 24.05 27.90
C GLU A 383 37.16 23.32 29.00
N THR A 384 37.78 22.20 28.63
CA THR A 384 38.40 21.27 29.59
C THR A 384 39.51 21.93 30.40
N ALA A 385 40.33 22.77 29.76
CA ALA A 385 41.52 23.38 30.39
C ALA A 385 41.19 24.57 31.30
N THR A 386 40.17 25.37 30.98
CA THR A 386 39.88 26.62 31.70
C THR A 386 38.62 26.54 32.57
N GLY A 387 37.77 25.54 32.35
CA GLY A 387 36.45 25.45 32.99
C GLY A 387 35.43 26.46 32.46
N LYS A 388 35.76 27.24 31.43
CA LYS A 388 34.85 28.25 30.87
C LYS A 388 33.79 27.63 29.97
N VAL A 389 32.61 28.24 29.94
CA VAL A 389 31.55 27.85 29.00
C VAL A 389 31.97 28.24 27.59
N CYS A 390 32.02 27.27 26.69
CA CYS A 390 32.37 27.47 25.28
C CYS A 390 31.15 27.42 24.35
N GLY A 391 30.02 26.90 24.83
CA GLY A 391 28.76 26.79 24.10
C GLY A 391 27.66 26.15 24.95
N VAL A 392 26.48 25.98 24.37
CA VAL A 392 25.40 25.18 24.91
C VAL A 392 24.76 24.33 23.81
N GLU A 393 24.29 23.15 24.16
CA GLU A 393 23.38 22.38 23.30
C GLU A 393 21.93 22.69 23.70
N ALA A 394 21.10 23.07 22.74
CA ALA A 394 19.68 23.27 22.96
C ALA A 394 18.90 21.97 22.71
N LEU A 395 18.23 21.52 23.76
CA LEU A 395 17.53 20.26 23.85
C LEU A 395 16.04 20.52 24.05
N LEU A 396 15.23 20.00 23.13
CA LEU A 396 13.77 20.06 23.21
C LEU A 396 13.27 19.40 24.50
N ARG A 397 12.31 20.04 25.16
CA ARG A 397 11.53 19.50 26.27
C ARG A 397 10.06 19.65 25.96
N TRP A 398 9.30 18.60 26.26
CA TRP A 398 7.86 18.60 26.08
C TRP A 398 7.18 18.33 27.41
N THR A 399 6.37 19.28 27.85
CA THR A 399 5.46 19.12 28.97
C THR A 399 4.04 19.23 28.46
N ASP A 400 3.29 18.15 28.61
CA ASP A 400 1.92 18.03 28.18
C ASP A 400 0.96 18.18 29.39
N PRO A 401 -0.13 18.97 29.28
CA PRO A 401 -1.06 19.20 30.38
C PRO A 401 -1.72 17.95 30.96
N VAL A 402 -1.79 16.87 30.19
CA VAL A 402 -2.46 15.61 30.57
C VAL A 402 -1.44 14.53 30.86
N LEU A 403 -0.41 14.40 30.02
CA LEU A 403 0.58 13.33 30.11
C LEU A 403 1.80 13.69 30.97
N GLY A 404 1.94 14.94 31.39
CA GLY A 404 3.09 15.42 32.17
C GLY A 404 4.33 15.63 31.31
N GLU A 405 5.52 15.45 31.91
CA GLU A 405 6.78 15.53 31.17
C GLU A 405 6.97 14.32 30.26
N ILE A 406 7.22 14.58 28.98
CA ILE A 406 7.45 13.56 27.97
C ILE A 406 8.90 13.68 27.48
N PRO A 407 9.73 12.65 27.68
CA PRO A 407 11.14 12.72 27.33
C PRO A 407 11.37 12.64 25.80
N PRO A 408 12.45 13.25 25.27
CA PRO A 408 12.71 13.30 23.82
C PRO A 408 12.80 11.96 23.10
N ASP A 409 13.37 10.95 23.76
CA ASP A 409 13.45 9.58 23.25
C ASP A 409 12.06 8.95 22.99
N ARG A 410 11.01 9.42 23.66
CA ARG A 410 9.63 8.99 23.42
C ARG A 410 8.94 9.74 22.28
N PHE A 411 9.10 11.06 22.17
CA PHE A 411 8.31 11.84 21.20
C PHE A 411 9.03 12.19 19.89
N ILE A 412 10.37 12.24 19.87
CA ILE A 412 11.13 12.53 18.64
C ILE A 412 10.88 11.45 17.57
N PRO A 413 10.91 10.13 17.87
CA PRO A 413 10.58 9.11 16.87
C PRO A 413 9.14 9.23 16.32
N VAL A 414 8.20 9.65 17.16
CA VAL A 414 6.82 9.93 16.76
C VAL A 414 6.76 11.14 15.83
N ALA A 415 7.49 12.20 16.17
CA ALA A 415 7.58 13.42 15.35
C ALA A 415 8.18 13.13 13.97
N GLU A 416 9.21 12.29 13.90
CA GLU A 416 9.84 11.89 12.65
C GLU A 416 8.87 11.05 11.81
N SER A 417 8.34 9.96 12.36
CA SER A 417 7.44 9.07 11.61
C SER A 417 6.12 9.73 11.16
N SER A 418 5.67 10.79 11.86
CA SER A 418 4.48 11.58 11.49
C SER A 418 4.76 12.83 10.65
N GLY A 419 6.03 13.17 10.42
CA GLY A 419 6.46 14.39 9.73
C GLY A 419 6.33 15.68 10.57
N LEU A 420 5.85 15.61 11.82
CA LEU A 420 5.78 16.75 12.74
C LEU A 420 7.17 17.30 13.11
N ILE A 421 8.23 16.51 12.92
CA ILE A 421 9.61 16.92 13.19
C ILE A 421 10.03 18.17 12.40
N LEU A 422 9.49 18.38 11.20
CA LEU A 422 9.80 19.55 10.37
C LEU A 422 9.27 20.85 11.01
N GLY A 423 8.05 20.80 11.55
CA GLY A 423 7.46 21.93 12.28
C GLY A 423 8.19 22.20 13.60
N LEU A 424 8.57 21.14 14.33
CA LEU A 424 9.40 21.27 15.52
C LEU A 424 10.78 21.85 15.20
N GLY A 425 11.43 21.39 14.13
CA GLY A 425 12.73 21.89 13.70
C GLY A 425 12.70 23.39 13.38
N SER A 426 11.64 23.85 12.72
CA SER A 426 11.41 25.30 12.47
C SER A 426 11.27 26.08 13.78
N TYR A 427 10.52 25.54 14.76
CA TYR A 427 10.39 26.14 16.08
C TYR A 427 11.74 26.18 16.83
N VAL A 428 12.51 25.10 16.81
CA VAL A 428 13.83 25.01 17.47
C VAL A 428 14.77 26.07 16.91
N LEU A 429 14.85 26.19 15.58
CA LEU A 429 15.68 27.17 14.91
C LEU A 429 15.32 28.61 15.30
N ASP A 430 14.03 28.94 15.26
CA ASP A 430 13.52 30.26 15.67
C ASP A 430 13.82 30.55 17.15
N ALA A 431 13.52 29.60 18.03
CA ALA A 431 13.73 29.75 19.47
C ALA A 431 15.21 29.86 19.86
N ALA A 432 16.09 29.09 19.20
CA ALA A 432 17.53 29.17 19.40
C ALA A 432 18.08 30.53 18.93
N CYS A 433 17.71 30.99 17.74
CA CYS A 433 18.13 32.31 17.24
C CYS A 433 17.65 33.44 18.15
N ARG A 434 16.39 33.40 18.59
CA ARG A 434 15.85 34.35 19.56
C ARG A 434 16.65 34.35 20.87
N GLN A 435 17.01 33.17 21.38
CA GLN A 435 17.79 33.08 22.63
C GLN A 435 19.23 33.57 22.45
N ILE A 436 19.88 33.27 21.33
CA ILE A 436 21.22 33.81 21.00
C ILE A 436 21.17 35.33 21.04
N ARG A 437 20.21 35.96 20.36
CA ARG A 437 20.03 37.42 20.35
C ARG A 437 19.85 37.97 21.76
N ALA A 438 19.01 37.32 22.57
CA ALA A 438 18.79 37.73 23.96
C ALA A 438 20.07 37.69 24.82
N TRP A 439 20.95 36.70 24.61
CA TRP A 439 22.25 36.64 25.29
C TRP A 439 23.28 37.64 24.74
N MET A 440 23.21 37.96 23.45
CA MET A 440 24.01 39.03 22.85
C MET A 440 23.63 40.40 23.40
N ASP A 441 22.33 40.68 23.59
CA ASP A 441 21.84 41.93 24.18
C ASP A 441 22.27 42.12 25.64
N GLN A 442 22.57 41.02 26.32
CA GLN A 442 23.14 41.01 27.66
C GLN A 442 24.67 41.06 27.67
N GLU A 443 25.32 41.26 26.52
CA GLU A 443 26.78 41.25 26.33
C GLU A 443 27.46 39.95 26.78
N ARG A 444 26.71 38.83 26.79
CA ARG A 444 27.19 37.52 27.23
C ARG A 444 26.86 36.44 26.20
N PRO A 445 27.29 36.61 24.93
CA PRO A 445 26.91 35.69 23.87
C PRO A 445 27.45 34.28 24.12
N VAL A 446 26.66 33.29 23.72
CA VAL A 446 27.02 31.86 23.83
C VAL A 446 26.61 31.19 22.53
N ARG A 447 27.49 30.32 22.01
CA ARG A 447 27.16 29.51 20.85
C ARG A 447 26.09 28.50 21.22
N VAL A 448 25.04 28.39 20.41
CA VAL A 448 23.95 27.45 20.61
C VAL A 448 24.01 26.40 19.52
N ALA A 449 24.19 25.15 19.92
CA ALA A 449 24.09 24.00 19.05
C ALA A 449 22.65 23.44 19.05
N ILE A 450 22.13 23.12 17.87
CA ILE A 450 20.82 22.50 17.69
C ILE A 450 20.94 21.23 16.84
N ASN A 451 20.18 20.20 17.20
CA ASN A 451 20.13 18.95 16.46
C ASN A 451 19.29 19.09 15.18
N LEU A 452 19.81 18.57 14.07
CA LEU A 452 19.11 18.51 12.79
C LEU A 452 18.56 17.10 12.56
N SER A 453 17.27 17.00 12.21
CA SER A 453 16.68 15.70 11.85
C SER A 453 17.08 15.27 10.42
N PRO A 454 17.08 13.95 10.11
CA PRO A 454 17.36 13.47 8.75
C PRO A 454 16.35 14.02 7.72
N GLN A 455 15.11 14.27 8.17
CA GLN A 455 14.07 14.83 7.29
C GLN A 455 14.32 16.30 6.96
N GLN A 456 14.84 17.09 7.90
CA GLN A 456 15.22 18.48 7.63
C GLN A 456 16.43 18.56 6.69
N LEU A 457 17.44 17.71 6.86
CA LEU A 457 18.61 17.69 5.96
C LEU A 457 18.23 17.41 4.50
N ARG A 458 17.16 16.65 4.28
CA ARG A 458 16.60 16.38 2.94
C ARG A 458 15.78 17.53 2.36
N GLN A 459 15.42 18.56 3.14
CA GLN A 459 14.64 19.69 2.62
C GLN A 459 15.51 20.59 1.75
N HIS A 460 15.05 20.87 0.52
CA HIS A 460 15.72 21.79 -0.39
C HIS A 460 15.78 23.23 0.14
N ASN A 461 14.85 23.63 1.01
CA ASN A 461 14.77 24.99 1.54
C ASN A 461 15.38 25.14 2.95
N LEU A 462 16.15 24.17 3.46
CA LEU A 462 16.76 24.25 4.79
C LEU A 462 17.69 25.46 4.92
N VAL A 463 18.55 25.69 3.93
CA VAL A 463 19.51 26.80 3.89
C VAL A 463 18.77 28.14 3.98
N ASP A 464 17.66 28.28 3.24
CA ASP A 464 16.83 29.48 3.25
C ASP A 464 16.13 29.69 4.60
N GLN A 465 15.64 28.62 5.24
CA GLN A 465 15.05 28.70 6.57
C GLN A 465 16.08 29.19 7.60
N VAL A 466 17.29 28.63 7.59
CA VAL A 466 18.40 29.05 8.48
C VAL A 466 18.77 30.50 8.23
N ARG A 467 18.96 30.90 6.96
CA ARG A 467 19.23 32.28 6.57
C ARG A 467 18.14 33.23 7.06
N ALA A 468 16.87 32.89 6.86
CA ALA A 468 15.73 33.70 7.26
C ALA A 468 15.67 33.89 8.78
N ALA A 469 15.90 32.82 9.57
CA ALA A 469 15.91 32.90 11.02
C ALA A 469 17.06 33.77 11.56
N LEU A 470 18.27 33.62 11.02
CA LEU A 470 19.41 34.46 11.38
C LEU A 470 19.16 35.94 11.09
N VAL A 471 18.59 36.26 9.93
CA VAL A 471 18.23 37.63 9.53
C VAL A 471 17.13 38.19 10.43
N LEU A 472 16.06 37.43 10.67
CA LEU A 472 14.91 37.85 11.47
C LEU A 472 15.33 38.25 12.89
N HIS A 473 16.21 37.46 13.51
CA HIS A 473 16.68 37.68 14.89
C HIS A 473 17.99 38.47 14.98
N GLN A 474 18.55 38.89 13.85
CA GLN A 474 19.82 39.64 13.78
C GLN A 474 20.97 38.92 14.52
N VAL A 475 21.11 37.63 14.24
CA VAL A 475 22.12 36.75 14.83
C VAL A 475 23.26 36.55 13.83
N PRO A 476 24.52 36.86 14.20
CA PRO A 476 25.68 36.44 13.42
C PRO A 476 25.76 34.91 13.35
N ALA A 477 25.93 34.37 12.15
CA ALA A 477 25.81 32.94 11.88
C ALA A 477 26.72 32.05 12.76
N HIS A 478 27.91 32.52 13.13
CA HIS A 478 28.88 31.76 13.94
C HIS A 478 28.43 31.46 15.38
N TRP A 479 27.35 32.10 15.85
CA TRP A 479 26.73 31.78 17.15
C TRP A 479 25.74 30.62 17.09
N LEU A 480 25.29 30.23 15.89
CA LEU A 480 24.47 29.05 15.67
C LEU A 480 25.37 27.89 15.23
N GLU A 481 25.14 26.70 15.78
CA GLU A 481 25.79 25.47 15.37
C GLU A 481 24.72 24.42 15.07
N LEU A 482 24.85 23.71 13.94
CA LEU A 482 23.96 22.63 13.54
C LEU A 482 24.68 21.31 13.74
N GLU A 483 24.03 20.41 14.48
CA GLU A 483 24.52 19.08 14.78
C GLU A 483 23.80 18.07 13.88
N VAL A 484 24.57 17.22 13.21
CA VAL A 484 24.07 16.19 12.31
C VAL A 484 24.70 14.88 12.72
N THR A 485 23.92 13.80 12.81
CA THR A 485 24.52 12.51 13.17
C THR A 485 25.26 11.90 11.97
N GLU A 486 26.26 11.09 12.25
CA GLU A 486 27.02 10.36 11.22
C GLU A 486 26.10 9.57 10.28
N SER A 487 25.19 8.76 10.85
CA SER A 487 24.24 7.95 10.07
C SER A 487 23.33 8.79 9.17
N GLN A 488 22.97 10.02 9.59
CA GLN A 488 22.16 10.92 8.78
C GLN A 488 22.94 11.44 7.57
N ALA A 489 24.16 11.91 7.79
CA ALA A 489 25.02 12.40 6.71
C ALA A 489 25.35 11.29 5.69
N MET A 490 25.47 10.04 6.14
CA MET A 490 25.82 8.91 5.29
C MET A 490 24.64 8.30 4.51
N GLN A 491 23.38 8.68 4.79
CA GLN A 491 22.23 8.20 4.01
C GLN A 491 22.27 8.71 2.55
N ASP A 492 22.68 9.96 2.36
CA ASP A 492 22.87 10.59 1.04
C ASP A 492 24.07 11.55 1.13
N PRO A 493 25.31 11.03 1.01
CA PRO A 493 26.52 11.82 1.24
C PRO A 493 26.68 12.99 0.28
N GLU A 494 26.29 12.84 -0.99
CA GLU A 494 26.42 13.90 -1.99
C GLU A 494 25.47 15.06 -1.68
N HIS A 495 24.22 14.76 -1.35
CA HIS A 495 23.26 15.78 -0.92
C HIS A 495 23.69 16.45 0.38
N ALA A 496 24.11 15.67 1.38
CA ALA A 496 24.59 16.19 2.65
C ALA A 496 25.79 17.13 2.46
N CYS A 497 26.79 16.75 1.66
CA CYS A 497 27.94 17.61 1.35
C CYS A 497 27.52 18.95 0.74
N ARG A 498 26.57 18.96 -0.19
CA ARG A 498 26.06 20.22 -0.80
C ARG A 498 25.36 21.10 0.23
N VAL A 499 24.37 20.57 0.94
CA VAL A 499 23.57 21.35 1.90
C VAL A 499 24.42 21.86 3.05
N LEU A 500 25.31 21.02 3.60
CA LEU A 500 26.23 21.42 4.64
C LEU A 500 27.28 22.42 4.13
N GLY A 501 27.70 22.31 2.87
CA GLY A 501 28.56 23.30 2.22
C GLY A 501 27.91 24.69 2.19
N GLU A 502 26.66 24.77 1.73
CA GLU A 502 25.89 26.02 1.69
C GLU A 502 25.66 26.61 3.10
N LEU A 503 25.41 25.76 4.10
CA LEU A 503 25.30 26.19 5.51
C LEU A 503 26.64 26.69 6.09
N ALA A 504 27.76 26.07 5.70
CA ALA A 504 29.09 26.53 6.08
C ALA A 504 29.44 27.88 5.44
N GLU A 505 29.03 28.10 4.18
CA GLU A 505 29.19 29.39 3.47
C GLU A 505 28.37 30.52 4.11
N LEU A 506 27.22 30.20 4.71
CA LEU A 506 26.47 31.14 5.56
C LEU A 506 27.25 31.56 6.82
N GLY A 507 28.25 30.78 7.22
CA GLY A 507 29.05 30.99 8.42
C GLY A 507 28.51 30.32 9.68
N VAL A 508 27.56 29.39 9.54
CA VAL A 508 27.02 28.60 10.65
C VAL A 508 28.03 27.54 11.08
N GLY A 509 28.14 27.27 12.38
CA GLY A 509 28.95 26.16 12.89
C GLY A 509 28.34 24.82 12.49
N LEU A 510 29.17 23.84 12.15
CA LEU A 510 28.72 22.49 11.81
C LEU A 510 29.47 21.48 12.64
N ALA A 511 28.72 20.59 13.30
CA ALA A 511 29.25 19.53 14.13
C ALA A 511 28.69 18.17 13.72
N LEU A 512 29.54 17.15 13.77
CA LEU A 512 29.13 15.76 13.57
C LEU A 512 28.86 15.12 14.93
N ASP A 513 27.64 14.65 15.14
CA ASP A 513 27.17 14.07 16.40
C ASP A 513 27.18 12.54 16.40
N ASP A 514 27.25 11.95 17.60
CA ASP A 514 27.26 10.50 17.83
C ASP A 514 28.35 9.72 17.04
N PHE A 515 29.49 10.36 16.78
CA PHE A 515 30.54 9.76 15.95
C PHE A 515 31.10 8.46 16.54
N GLY A 516 31.22 7.43 15.70
CA GLY A 516 31.78 6.13 16.08
C GLY A 516 30.77 5.11 16.61
N ASN A 517 29.48 5.45 16.64
CA ASN A 517 28.38 4.51 16.91
C ASN A 517 27.85 3.82 15.63
N GLY A 518 28.29 4.25 14.43
CA GLY A 518 27.90 3.70 13.12
C GLY A 518 29.03 3.04 12.33
N HIS A 519 28.77 2.64 11.08
CA HIS A 519 29.79 2.17 10.15
C HIS A 519 30.65 3.36 9.66
N SER A 520 31.72 3.66 10.39
CA SER A 520 32.60 4.80 10.11
C SER A 520 33.20 4.76 8.71
N SER A 521 32.71 5.63 7.83
CA SER A 521 33.38 5.95 6.58
C SER A 521 34.25 7.19 6.77
N LEU A 522 35.43 7.00 7.37
CA LEU A 522 36.49 8.01 7.46
C LEU A 522 36.78 8.68 6.11
N ALA A 523 36.56 7.94 5.02
CA ALA A 523 36.71 8.43 3.65
C ALA A 523 35.74 9.59 3.31
N TYR A 524 34.55 9.66 3.90
CA TYR A 524 33.61 10.76 3.68
C TYR A 524 33.81 11.93 4.64
N LEU A 525 34.35 11.68 5.83
CA LEU A 525 34.58 12.73 6.82
C LEU A 525 35.45 13.86 6.28
N GLN A 526 36.43 13.56 5.43
CA GLN A 526 37.30 14.56 4.79
C GLN A 526 36.58 15.53 3.84
N PHE A 527 35.37 15.18 3.38
CA PHE A 527 34.58 15.99 2.45
C PHE A 527 33.48 16.79 3.14
N LEU A 528 33.14 16.44 4.39
CA LEU A 528 32.12 17.16 5.15
C LEU A 528 32.72 18.46 5.71
N PRO A 529 32.07 19.63 5.53
CA PRO A 529 32.56 20.91 6.02
C PRO A 529 32.30 21.10 7.53
N VAL A 530 32.47 20.04 8.31
CA VAL A 530 32.33 20.06 9.76
C VAL A 530 33.60 20.62 10.40
N ARG A 531 33.45 21.36 11.50
CA ARG A 531 34.58 21.87 12.30
C ARG A 531 34.67 21.24 13.68
N ARG A 532 33.63 20.50 14.07
CA ARG A 532 33.54 19.85 15.37
C ARG A 532 33.04 18.43 15.25
N LEU A 533 33.55 17.57 16.12
CA LEU A 533 33.13 16.19 16.30
C LEU A 533 32.70 15.98 17.75
N LYS A 534 31.51 15.42 17.96
CA LYS A 534 30.98 15.05 19.28
C LYS A 534 31.12 13.54 19.47
N LEU A 535 31.83 13.13 20.52
CA LEU A 535 31.96 11.73 20.90
C LEU A 535 30.85 11.36 21.88
N GLY A 536 29.98 10.45 21.45
CA GLY A 536 28.84 10.02 22.25
C GLY A 536 29.24 9.41 23.61
N LYS A 537 28.31 9.48 24.57
CA LYS A 537 28.47 9.04 25.97
C LYS A 537 29.04 7.62 26.18
N ASP A 538 28.87 6.72 25.21
CA ASP A 538 29.36 5.35 25.32
C ASP A 538 30.89 5.26 25.36
N PHE A 539 31.61 6.26 24.84
CA PHE A 539 33.06 6.36 24.93
C PHE A 539 33.55 6.68 26.35
N MET A 540 32.71 7.26 27.21
CA MET A 540 33.06 7.64 28.58
C MET A 540 32.86 6.51 29.61
N ARG A 541 32.22 5.40 29.23
CA ARG A 541 32.02 4.23 30.11
C ARG A 541 33.29 3.39 30.20
N ALA A 542 33.58 2.87 31.41
CA ALA A 542 34.80 2.11 31.70
C ALA A 542 34.93 0.81 30.87
N GLY A 543 36.13 0.53 30.34
CA GLY A 543 36.44 -0.70 29.62
C GLY A 543 37.90 -0.81 29.17
N ARG A 544 38.43 -2.05 29.09
CA ARG A 544 39.88 -2.36 28.92
C ARG A 544 40.55 -1.74 27.67
N LEU A 545 39.79 -1.44 26.61
CA LEU A 545 40.30 -0.88 25.36
C LEU A 545 39.82 0.55 25.07
N ARG A 546 38.90 1.11 25.88
CA ARG A 546 38.23 2.37 25.57
C ARG A 546 39.11 3.60 25.78
N ASP A 547 40.00 3.58 26.77
CA ASP A 547 40.96 4.68 26.98
C ASP A 547 41.88 4.86 25.77
N LYS A 548 42.25 3.75 25.12
CA LYS A 548 43.05 3.78 23.88
C LYS A 548 42.25 4.29 22.69
N LEU A 549 40.98 3.89 22.59
CA LEU A 549 40.06 4.35 21.55
C LEU A 549 39.82 5.86 21.67
N LEU A 550 39.57 6.36 22.88
CA LEU A 550 39.42 7.78 23.17
C LEU A 550 40.68 8.56 22.78
N GLY A 551 41.87 8.08 23.18
CA GLY A 551 43.13 8.69 22.77
C GLY A 551 43.33 8.72 21.25
N ALA A 552 42.99 7.64 20.55
CA ALA A 552 43.06 7.58 19.09
C ALA A 552 42.08 8.54 18.40
N MET A 553 40.85 8.68 18.92
CA MET A 553 39.87 9.63 18.40
C MET A 553 40.30 11.08 18.60
N VAL A 554 40.89 11.41 19.76
CA VAL A 554 41.43 12.76 20.01
C VAL A 554 42.57 13.06 19.03
N GLN A 555 43.48 12.11 18.81
CA GLN A 555 44.55 12.26 17.81
C GLN A 555 44.01 12.41 16.37
N LEU A 556 42.96 11.67 16.01
CA LEU A 556 42.30 11.81 14.71
C LEU A 556 41.73 13.23 14.53
N CYS A 557 41.05 13.77 15.55
CA CYS A 557 40.51 15.12 15.49
C CYS A 557 41.63 16.16 15.33
N HIS A 558 42.74 16.02 16.07
CA HIS A 558 43.91 16.88 15.89
C HIS A 558 44.49 16.79 14.48
N ALA A 559 44.58 15.58 13.91
CA ALA A 559 45.10 15.36 12.56
C ALA A 559 44.20 15.93 11.46
N LEU A 560 42.90 16.04 11.71
CA LEU A 560 41.91 16.61 10.79
C LEU A 560 41.58 18.09 11.10
N GLU A 561 42.29 18.71 12.05
CA GLU A 561 42.04 20.08 12.52
C GLU A 561 40.57 20.31 12.99
N LEU A 562 39.97 19.27 13.58
CA LEU A 562 38.62 19.30 14.13
C LEU A 562 38.64 19.54 15.64
N ASP A 563 37.72 20.38 16.13
CA ASP A 563 37.43 20.47 17.55
C ASP A 563 36.70 19.22 18.03
N MET A 564 36.99 18.75 19.24
CA MET A 564 36.28 17.64 19.86
C MET A 564 35.47 18.10 21.08
N VAL A 565 34.23 17.60 21.18
CA VAL A 565 33.41 17.63 22.41
C VAL A 565 33.18 16.20 22.88
N ALA A 566 33.62 15.87 24.10
CA ALA A 566 33.30 14.58 24.71
C ALA A 566 31.99 14.67 25.51
N GLU A 567 31.02 13.80 25.20
CA GLU A 567 29.73 13.78 25.87
C GLU A 567 29.64 12.76 26.99
N GLY A 568 28.68 12.94 27.90
CA GLY A 568 28.42 11.99 28.98
C GLY A 568 29.50 11.99 30.07
N VAL A 569 30.18 13.12 30.27
CA VAL A 569 31.16 13.27 31.35
C VAL A 569 30.44 13.49 32.68
N GLU A 570 30.62 12.56 33.61
CA GLU A 570 29.91 12.53 34.89
C GLU A 570 30.85 12.65 36.10
N THR A 571 32.15 12.41 35.91
CA THR A 571 33.15 12.37 37.00
C THR A 571 34.37 13.23 36.72
N GLU A 572 34.96 13.74 37.79
CA GLU A 572 36.20 14.52 37.73
C GLU A 572 37.37 13.71 37.15
N ALA A 573 37.39 12.39 37.37
CA ALA A 573 38.39 11.50 36.79
C ALA A 573 38.31 11.45 35.25
N GLN A 574 37.09 11.41 34.68
CA GLN A 574 36.89 11.49 33.23
C GLN A 574 37.35 12.84 32.67
N ARG A 575 37.03 13.96 33.36
CA ARG A 575 37.51 15.29 32.97
C ARG A 575 39.04 15.35 32.93
N ALA A 576 39.70 14.91 34.00
CA ALA A 576 41.15 14.91 34.09
C ALA A 576 41.81 14.02 33.01
N GLN A 577 41.14 12.93 32.60
CA GLN A 577 41.60 12.10 31.49
C GLN A 577 41.49 12.83 30.15
N LEU A 578 40.35 13.49 29.88
CA LEU A 578 40.14 14.29 28.67
C LEU A 578 41.15 15.45 28.57
N GLU A 579 41.46 16.09 29.69
CA GLU A 579 42.47 17.15 29.77
C GLU A 579 43.85 16.63 29.36
N LYS A 580 44.27 15.48 29.93
CA LYS A 580 45.55 14.83 29.59
C LYS A 580 45.65 14.43 28.13
N LEU A 581 44.54 14.04 27.51
CA LEU A 581 44.47 13.66 26.10
C LEU A 581 44.43 14.89 25.18
N GLY A 582 44.21 16.10 25.72
CA GLY A 582 44.09 17.32 24.92
C GLY A 582 42.72 17.46 24.25
N CYS A 583 41.65 16.89 24.83
CA CYS A 583 40.29 17.12 24.37
C CYS A 583 39.84 18.53 24.79
N ARG A 584 39.43 19.34 23.82
CA ARG A 584 39.17 20.78 24.03
C ARG A 584 37.96 21.05 24.90
N CYS A 585 36.87 20.32 24.68
CA CYS A 585 35.59 20.59 25.31
C CYS A 585 34.93 19.30 25.82
N TYR A 586 34.12 19.42 26.86
CA TYR A 586 33.28 18.33 27.35
C TYR A 586 31.86 18.81 27.67
N GLN A 587 30.93 17.85 27.66
CA GLN A 587 29.53 18.03 28.05
C GLN A 587 29.08 16.83 28.89
N GLY A 588 28.31 17.08 29.93
CA GLY A 588 27.78 16.01 30.77
C GLY A 588 27.37 16.47 32.15
N TRP A 589 26.81 15.56 32.95
CA TRP A 589 26.22 15.88 34.24
C TRP A 589 27.22 16.32 35.31
N LEU A 590 28.53 16.12 35.07
CA LEU A 590 29.57 16.75 35.89
C LEU A 590 29.44 18.28 35.90
N SER A 591 29.05 18.87 34.77
CA SER A 591 28.82 20.31 34.65
C SER A 591 27.40 20.68 35.10
N SER A 592 26.40 20.27 34.34
CA SER A 592 24.99 20.36 34.69
C SER A 592 24.12 19.51 33.76
N LYS A 593 22.88 19.27 34.17
CA LYS A 593 21.80 18.81 33.29
C LYS A 593 21.30 19.98 32.43
N ALA A 594 20.56 19.67 31.37
CA ALA A 594 19.92 20.69 30.54
C ALA A 594 18.91 21.51 31.36
N MET A 595 19.02 22.84 31.30
CA MET A 595 18.24 23.76 32.14
C MET A 595 17.57 24.85 31.31
N SER A 596 16.54 25.50 31.84
CA SER A 596 15.91 26.62 31.12
C SER A 596 16.92 27.76 30.90
N ALA A 597 16.65 28.67 29.95
CA ALA A 597 17.53 29.82 29.70
C ALA A 597 17.80 30.64 30.97
N SER A 598 16.77 30.89 31.79
CA SER A 598 16.90 31.65 33.04
C SER A 598 17.73 30.91 34.09
N GLN A 599 17.59 29.58 34.18
CA GLN A 599 18.42 28.75 35.05
C GLN A 599 19.89 28.75 34.57
N PHE A 600 20.11 28.68 33.26
CA PHE A 600 21.45 28.73 32.68
C PHE A 600 22.14 30.05 32.96
N ASP A 601 21.44 31.18 32.82
CA ASP A 601 22.02 32.49 33.12
C ASP A 601 22.42 32.62 34.58
N ALA A 602 21.60 32.11 35.51
CA ALA A 602 21.93 32.08 36.93
C ALA A 602 23.12 31.15 37.23
N TRP A 603 23.11 29.95 36.65
CA TRP A 603 24.17 28.95 36.82
C TRP A 603 25.53 29.50 36.34
N ARG A 604 25.55 30.15 35.17
CA ARG A 604 26.76 30.69 34.55
C ARG A 604 27.36 31.84 35.35
N VAL A 605 26.59 32.61 36.12
CA VAL A 605 27.12 33.67 37.01
C VAL A 605 27.79 33.09 38.26
N GLN A 606 27.41 31.89 38.69
CA GLN A 606 27.97 31.26 39.89
C GLN A 606 29.23 30.42 39.60
N HIS A 607 29.43 30.03 38.34
CA HIS A 607 30.47 29.09 37.92
C HIS A 607 31.49 29.71 36.92
N LEU A 608 31.27 30.96 36.49
CA LEU A 608 32.24 31.82 35.80
C LEU A 608 32.47 33.08 36.63
#